data_AF-A0AAV8GMQ1-F1
#
_entry.id   AF-A0AAV8GMQ1-F1
#
_cell.length_a   1.000
_cell.length_b   1.000
_cell.length_c   1.000
_cell.angle_alpha   90.00
_cell.angle_beta   90.00
_cell.angle_gamma   90.00
#
_symmetry.space_group_name_H-M   'P 1'
#
loop_
_entity.id
_entity.type
_entity.pdbx_description
1 polymer ?
#
loop_
_entity_poly.entity_id
_entity_poly.type
_entity_poly.pdbx_seq_one_letter_code
_entity_poly.pdbx_strand_id
1 'polypeptide(L)'
;MPNNSCDKPADIEYDTTRIWVIDRPNIPKAPANTERLVMMRKDLSKMDIYYLMPNGKRVRGTNDVAKFLQSHPQYKKRMSISKFCFVSPKIAEETVAEDCEWRLGLGNKKQKMKNSG
;
A
#
# COMPACT_ATOMS: atom_id res chain seq x y z
N MET A 1 25.76 19.96 -29.19
CA MET A 1 24.78 19.91 -28.09
C MET A 1 25.54 19.48 -26.83
N PRO A 2 25.48 20.20 -25.70
CA PRO A 2 26.18 19.77 -24.50
C PRO A 2 25.53 18.49 -23.97
N ASN A 3 26.37 17.49 -23.72
CA ASN A 3 26.03 16.20 -23.12
C ASN A 3 25.69 16.41 -21.64
N ASN A 4 24.47 16.86 -21.35
CA ASN A 4 23.95 16.93 -19.99
C ASN A 4 23.70 15.51 -19.50
N SER A 5 24.74 14.86 -18.98
CA SER A 5 24.58 13.62 -18.25
C SER A 5 23.71 13.90 -17.03
N CYS A 6 22.59 13.20 -16.93
CA CYS A 6 21.68 13.25 -15.78
C CYS A 6 22.25 12.42 -14.61
N ASP A 7 23.54 12.54 -14.32
CA ASP A 7 24.21 11.88 -13.20
C ASP A 7 23.89 12.60 -11.88
N LYS A 8 22.60 12.65 -11.54
CA LYS A 8 22.21 12.92 -10.18
C LYS A 8 22.28 11.61 -9.41
N PRO A 9 23.04 11.53 -8.30
CA PRO A 9 22.97 10.38 -7.43
C PRO A 9 21.52 10.18 -6.98
N ALA A 10 21.08 8.94 -6.85
CA ALA A 10 19.75 8.64 -6.34
C ALA A 10 19.61 9.22 -4.93
N ASP A 11 18.48 9.87 -4.65
CA ASP A 11 18.21 10.42 -3.31
C ASP A 11 18.19 9.31 -2.22
N ILE A 12 17.87 8.09 -2.63
CA ILE A 12 17.89 6.89 -1.80
C ILE A 12 18.45 5.73 -2.63
N GLU A 13 19.47 5.06 -2.11
CA GLU A 13 20.04 3.86 -2.73
C GLU A 13 19.10 2.66 -2.56
N TYR A 14 18.87 1.92 -3.65
CA TYR A 14 18.04 0.72 -3.65
C TYR A 14 18.81 -0.46 -3.02
N ASP A 15 18.77 -0.56 -1.70
CA ASP A 15 19.47 -1.56 -0.90
C ASP A 15 18.51 -2.48 -0.11
N THR A 16 19.09 -3.45 0.63
CA THR A 16 18.34 -4.40 1.46
C THR A 16 18.09 -3.93 2.90
N THR A 17 18.48 -2.69 3.23
CA THR A 17 18.30 -2.14 4.58
C THR A 17 16.86 -1.69 4.84
N ARG A 18 16.04 -1.63 3.78
CA ARG A 18 14.63 -1.17 3.82
C ARG A 18 13.75 -2.13 3.04
N ILE A 19 12.46 -2.12 3.40
CA ILE A 19 11.44 -2.80 2.60
C ILE A 19 10.96 -1.83 1.53
N TRP A 20 11.23 -2.17 0.28
CA TRP A 20 10.74 -1.40 -0.85
C TRP A 20 9.35 -1.86 -1.22
N VAL A 21 8.48 -0.90 -1.52
CA VAL A 21 7.10 -1.16 -1.94
C VAL A 21 6.77 -0.40 -3.19
N ILE A 22 6.08 -1.06 -4.10
CA ILE A 22 5.75 -0.54 -5.43
C ILE A 22 4.23 -0.49 -5.55
N ASP A 23 3.72 0.73 -5.69
CA ASP A 23 2.32 0.96 -5.99
C ASP A 23 2.01 0.50 -7.44
N ARG A 24 0.79 0.03 -7.67
CA ARG A 24 0.36 -0.29 -9.05
C ARG A 24 0.27 1.00 -9.88
N PRO A 25 0.49 0.93 -11.21
CA PRO A 25 0.24 2.08 -12.06
C PRO A 25 -1.24 2.51 -11.99
N ASN A 26 -1.50 3.78 -12.29
CA ASN A 26 -2.84 4.37 -12.38
C ASN A 26 -3.67 4.32 -11.09
N ILE A 27 -3.04 4.44 -9.92
CA ILE A 27 -3.78 4.64 -8.67
C ILE A 27 -4.53 5.98 -8.74
N PRO A 28 -5.86 5.98 -8.56
CA PRO A 28 -6.64 7.20 -8.51
C PRO A 28 -6.13 8.13 -7.40
N LYS A 29 -6.07 9.42 -7.68
CA LYS A 29 -5.87 10.43 -6.63
C LYS A 29 -7.01 10.32 -5.61
N ALA A 30 -6.65 10.30 -4.34
CA ALA A 30 -7.61 10.29 -3.24
C ALA A 30 -8.61 11.47 -3.37
N PRO A 31 -9.89 11.28 -2.99
CA PRO A 31 -10.85 12.38 -2.92
C PRO A 31 -10.34 13.55 -2.07
N ALA A 32 -10.78 14.77 -2.41
CA ALA A 32 -10.42 15.96 -1.64
C ALA A 32 -10.78 15.80 -0.15
N ASN A 33 -9.92 16.31 0.73
CA ASN A 33 -10.05 16.23 2.19
C ASN A 33 -10.06 14.78 2.73
N THR A 34 -9.44 13.85 2.00
CA THR A 34 -9.12 12.51 2.50
C THR A 34 -7.64 12.25 2.36
N GLU A 35 -7.12 11.41 3.26
CA GLU A 35 -5.73 10.97 3.22
C GLU A 35 -5.69 9.46 3.04
N ARG A 36 -4.94 8.97 2.03
CA ARG A 36 -4.65 7.54 1.85
C ARG A 36 -3.49 7.18 2.77
N LEU A 37 -3.75 6.34 3.76
CA LEU A 37 -2.76 5.82 4.69
C LEU A 37 -2.35 4.41 4.26
N VAL A 38 -1.04 4.19 4.15
CA VAL A 38 -0.45 2.89 3.81
C VAL A 38 0.27 2.39 5.06
N MET A 39 -0.21 1.31 5.66
CA MET A 39 0.30 0.81 6.94
C MET A 39 0.91 -0.57 6.76
N MET A 40 2.20 -0.72 7.11
CA MET A 40 2.86 -2.03 7.15
C MET A 40 2.31 -2.86 8.31
N ARG A 41 2.02 -4.13 8.06
CA ARG A 41 1.68 -5.07 9.13
C ARG A 41 2.90 -5.39 9.97
N LYS A 42 2.67 -5.71 11.25
CA LYS A 42 3.73 -6.10 12.18
C LYS A 42 4.56 -7.29 11.67
N ASP A 43 3.92 -8.23 10.97
CA ASP A 43 4.57 -9.42 10.39
C ASP A 43 5.27 -9.15 9.05
N LEU A 44 5.30 -7.90 8.60
CA LEU A 44 5.93 -7.43 7.37
C LEU A 44 5.44 -8.14 6.09
N SER A 45 4.31 -8.84 6.17
CA SER A 45 3.84 -9.70 5.09
C SER A 45 3.11 -8.94 3.98
N LYS A 46 2.53 -7.77 4.31
CA LYS A 46 1.83 -6.89 3.39
C LYS A 46 1.51 -5.54 4.04
N MET A 47 1.16 -4.57 3.19
CA MET A 47 0.58 -3.29 3.59
C MET A 47 -0.95 -3.37 3.59
N ASP A 48 -1.60 -2.75 4.57
CA ASP A 48 -3.03 -2.47 4.55
C ASP A 48 -3.28 -1.00 4.16
N ILE A 49 -4.34 -0.76 3.39
CA ILE A 49 -4.75 0.59 2.99
C ILE A 49 -5.93 1.07 3.82
N TYR A 50 -5.80 2.28 4.36
CA TYR A 50 -6.86 3.00 5.02
C TYR A 50 -7.07 4.35 4.34
N TYR A 51 -8.26 4.91 4.49
CA TYR A 51 -8.48 6.33 4.24
C TYR A 51 -8.93 7.01 5.52
N LEU A 52 -8.33 8.16 5.80
CA LEU A 52 -8.84 9.10 6.77
C LEU A 52 -9.90 9.96 6.09
N MET A 53 -11.14 9.87 6.57
CA MET A 53 -12.27 10.64 6.08
C MET A 53 -12.24 12.07 6.65
N PRO A 54 -12.97 13.05 6.07
CA PRO A 54 -12.90 14.45 6.50
C PRO A 54 -13.29 14.70 7.96
N ASN A 55 -14.00 13.77 8.59
CA ASN A 55 -14.38 13.83 10.01
C ASN A 55 -13.41 13.05 10.92
N GLY A 56 -12.25 12.62 10.40
CA GLY A 56 -11.26 11.84 11.14
C GLY A 56 -11.55 10.34 11.23
N LYS A 57 -12.68 9.85 10.71
CA LYS A 57 -12.97 8.41 10.73
C LYS A 57 -12.07 7.67 9.75
N ARG A 58 -11.49 6.55 10.16
CA ARG A 58 -10.75 5.64 9.27
C ARG A 58 -11.68 4.63 8.62
N VAL A 59 -11.50 4.40 7.32
CA VAL A 59 -12.19 3.36 6.54
C VAL A 59 -11.17 2.44 5.89
N ARG A 60 -11.49 1.15 5.76
CA ARG A 60 -10.55 0.10 5.30
C ARG A 60 -11.08 -0.72 4.12
N GLY A 61 -12.10 -0.20 3.43
CA GLY A 61 -12.65 -0.82 2.24
C GLY A 61 -13.83 -0.05 1.68
N THR A 62 -14.27 -0.45 0.48
CA THR A 62 -15.40 0.17 -0.24
C THR A 62 -16.71 0.08 0.54
N ASN A 63 -16.94 -1.02 1.26
CA ASN A 63 -18.12 -1.20 2.11
C ASN A 63 -18.16 -0.18 3.25
N ASP A 64 -17.01 0.14 3.84
CA ASP A 64 -16.92 1.15 4.90
C ASP A 64 -17.16 2.56 4.34
N VAL A 65 -16.67 2.84 3.13
CA VAL A 65 -16.96 4.09 2.42
C VAL A 65 -18.46 4.19 2.13
N ALA A 66 -19.09 3.12 1.66
CA ALA A 66 -20.53 3.11 1.39
C ALA A 66 -21.34 3.42 2.67
N LYS A 67 -21.02 2.74 3.77
CA LYS A 67 -21.63 3.00 5.09
C LYS A 67 -21.38 4.44 5.54
N PHE A 68 -20.16 4.94 5.38
CA PHE A 68 -19.81 6.32 5.72
C PHE A 68 -20.69 7.32 4.97
N LEU A 69 -20.82 7.16 3.65
CA LEU A 69 -21.60 8.06 2.80
C LEU A 69 -23.10 7.96 3.08
N GLN A 70 -23.61 6.79 3.49
CA GLN A 70 -24.99 6.63 3.95
C GLN A 70 -25.24 7.41 5.25
N SER A 71 -24.35 7.29 6.24
CA SER A 71 -24.47 8.00 7.53
C SER A 71 -24.17 9.50 7.43
N HIS A 72 -23.45 9.93 6.39
CA HIS A 72 -23.08 11.34 6.20
C HIS A 72 -23.40 11.79 4.76
N PRO A 73 -24.69 11.98 4.42
CA PRO A 73 -25.12 12.31 3.06
C PRO A 73 -24.51 13.59 2.49
N GLN A 74 -24.07 14.53 3.32
CA GLN A 74 -23.42 15.78 2.91
C GLN A 74 -22.15 15.55 2.06
N TYR A 75 -21.49 14.41 2.23
CA TYR A 75 -20.28 14.07 1.46
C TYR A 75 -20.59 13.40 0.11
N LYS A 76 -21.81 12.89 -0.13
CA LYS A 76 -22.18 12.18 -1.37
C LYS A 76 -22.02 13.02 -2.64
N LYS A 77 -22.19 14.35 -2.53
CA LYS A 77 -22.02 15.27 -3.68
C LYS A 77 -20.55 15.43 -4.11
N ARG A 78 -19.60 15.18 -3.19
CA ARG A 78 -18.16 15.45 -3.40
C ARG A 78 -17.32 14.18 -3.47
N MET A 79 -17.86 13.04 -3.02
CA MET A 79 -17.15 11.77 -2.95
C MET A 79 -17.97 10.65 -3.58
N SER A 80 -17.33 9.90 -4.48
CA SER A 80 -17.83 8.64 -5.01
C SER A 80 -16.95 7.48 -4.56
N ILE A 81 -17.54 6.29 -4.38
CA ILE A 81 -16.81 5.09 -3.96
C ILE A 81 -15.70 4.73 -4.97
N SER A 82 -15.92 4.98 -6.26
CA SER A 82 -14.97 4.71 -7.35
C SER A 82 -13.65 5.48 -7.26
N LYS A 83 -13.59 6.57 -6.49
CA LYS A 83 -12.36 7.35 -6.29
C LYS A 83 -11.46 6.77 -5.19
N PHE A 84 -11.93 5.77 -4.45
CA PHE A 84 -11.13 5.12 -3.41
C PHE A 84 -10.45 3.86 -3.96
N CYS A 85 -9.13 3.80 -3.81
CA CYS A 85 -8.33 2.64 -4.18
C CYS A 85 -7.73 2.00 -2.92
N PHE A 86 -8.16 0.77 -2.63
CA PHE A 86 -7.67 -0.04 -1.51
C PHE A 86 -6.66 -1.10 -1.95
N VAL A 87 -6.11 -0.97 -3.15
CA VAL A 87 -5.05 -1.88 -3.63
C VAL A 87 -3.79 -1.62 -2.82
N SER A 88 -3.30 -2.67 -2.16
CA SER A 88 -2.04 -2.66 -1.44
C SER A 88 -0.86 -2.58 -2.42
N PRO A 89 0.15 -1.74 -2.13
CA PRO A 89 1.46 -1.82 -2.77
C PRO A 89 2.00 -3.24 -2.68
N LYS A 90 2.75 -3.65 -3.71
CA LYS A 90 3.49 -4.90 -3.67
C LYS A 90 4.83 -4.68 -2.98
N ILE A 91 5.23 -5.61 -2.13
CA ILE A 91 6.58 -5.63 -1.58
C ILE A 91 7.51 -6.11 -2.69
N ALA A 92 8.62 -5.39 -2.87
CA ALA A 92 9.72 -5.80 -3.75
C ALA A 92 10.56 -6.85 -3.01
N GLU A 93 10.17 -8.11 -3.15
CA GLU A 93 10.71 -9.24 -2.37
C GLU A 93 12.24 -9.35 -2.46
N GLU A 94 12.83 -8.96 -3.60
CA GLU A 94 14.27 -8.95 -3.85
C GLU A 94 15.05 -8.01 -2.93
N THR A 95 14.38 -6.99 -2.39
CA THR A 95 15.00 -6.02 -1.50
C THR A 95 14.89 -6.40 -0.04
N VAL A 96 14.09 -7.40 0.30
CA VAL A 96 13.92 -7.73 1.71
C VAL A 96 15.00 -8.71 2.14
N ALA A 97 15.72 -8.31 3.19
CA ALA A 97 16.78 -9.11 3.79
C ALA A 97 16.32 -10.54 4.12
N GLU A 98 17.23 -11.49 3.96
CA GLU A 98 16.90 -12.93 4.03
C GLU A 98 16.49 -13.38 5.43
N ASP A 99 17.00 -12.69 6.45
CA ASP A 99 16.75 -12.89 7.88
C ASP A 99 15.46 -12.22 8.37
N CYS A 100 14.80 -11.41 7.53
CA CYS A 100 13.55 -10.80 7.92
C CYS A 100 12.48 -11.87 8.15
N GLU A 101 11.79 -11.77 9.29
CA GLU A 101 10.80 -12.75 9.78
C GLU A 101 9.73 -13.14 8.74
N TRP A 102 9.37 -12.23 7.83
CA TRP A 102 8.42 -12.50 6.74
C TRP A 102 8.93 -13.57 5.74
N ARG A 103 10.22 -13.57 5.37
CA ARG A 103 10.83 -14.53 4.43
C ARG A 103 10.93 -15.91 5.07
N LEU A 104 11.26 -15.94 6.36
CA LEU A 104 11.22 -17.15 7.18
C LEU A 104 9.79 -17.72 7.23
N GLY A 105 8.78 -16.86 7.40
CA GLY A 105 7.37 -17.25 7.37
C GLY A 105 6.87 -17.78 6.01
N LEU A 106 7.37 -17.25 4.89
CA LEU A 106 7.06 -17.75 3.54
C LEU A 106 7.73 -19.10 3.24
N GLY A 107 8.97 -19.30 3.68
CA GLY A 107 9.68 -20.58 3.57
C GLY A 107 8.90 -21.72 4.21
N ASN A 108 8.40 -21.48 5.43
CA ASN A 108 7.59 -22.44 6.18
C ASN A 108 6.25 -22.79 5.50
N LYS A 109 5.58 -21.82 4.86
CA LYS A 109 4.34 -22.07 4.10
C LYS A 109 4.59 -22.89 2.83
N LYS A 110 5.68 -22.62 2.11
CA LYS A 110 6.08 -23.40 0.92
C LYS A 110 6.42 -24.86 1.28
N GLN A 111 7.06 -25.10 2.43
CA GLN A 111 7.34 -26.46 2.93
C GLN A 111 6.07 -27.22 3.31
N LYS A 112 5.10 -26.56 3.97
CA LYS A 112 3.84 -27.21 4.36
C LYS A 112 2.98 -27.63 3.16
N MET A 113 2.99 -26.86 2.08
CA MET A 113 2.30 -27.21 0.83
C MET A 113 2.95 -28.40 0.09
N LYS A 114 4.27 -28.62 0.24
CA LYS A 114 4.96 -29.77 -0.34
C LYS A 114 4.73 -31.09 0.41
N ASN A 115 4.42 -31.02 1.70
CA ASN A 115 4.21 -32.21 2.54
C ASN A 115 2.73 -32.67 2.61
N SER A 116 1.84 -32.05 1.82
CA SER A 116 0.40 -32.36 1.81
C SER A 116 -0.08 -32.96 0.48
N GLY A 117 0.85 -33.43 -0.36
CA GLY A 117 0.59 -34.08 -1.65
C GLY A 117 0.99 -35.54 -1.65
#